data_AF-A0A2V8DF37-F1
#
_entry.id   AF-A0A2V8DF37-F1
#
_cell.length_a   1.000
_cell.length_b   1.000
_cell.length_c   1.000
_cell.angle_alpha   90.00
_cell.angle_beta   90.00
_cell.angle_gamma   90.00
#
_symmetry.space_group_name_H-M   'P 1'
#
loop_
_entity.id
_entity.type
_entity.pdbx_description
1 polymer ?
#
loop_
_entity_poly.entity_id
_entity_poly.type
_entity_poly.pdbx_seq_one_letter_code
_entity_poly.pdbx_strand_id
1 'polypeptide(L)'
;MNRRFISAVAMVASVGVYAFAADQATFILNNGERRSGELTATGPEAANYVNGRLTLSGQSVPLEQVAVIDFTGGGTPPAIELQRVPPTGGQAVVLRSGHAEGGKFVNIVRGDTLMWEDHNGQQQQYPLRDVTRIYLNSTNAHAAYRAPGGPAISAAPTAAGTSGQNQAPQGAIQVQANVPWTDTRITVKSGDMVSFQATGQINFGQSPGQQAGPDGNPAAHSPNYPIPALNAGTLIGKVGSSAPFGIGTNSAPVRMPASGRLMLGVNDNEIKDNSGYFSVVITKQ
;
A
#
# COMPACT_ATOMS: atom_id res chain seq x y z
N MET A 1 -41.95 32.59 59.00
CA MET A 1 -41.42 33.08 57.72
C MET A 1 -40.37 32.10 57.24
N ASN A 2 -40.74 31.17 56.36
CA ASN A 2 -39.93 29.99 56.01
C ASN A 2 -38.85 30.36 54.98
N ARG A 3 -37.56 30.21 55.33
CA ARG A 3 -36.46 30.27 54.36
C ARG A 3 -36.07 28.85 53.97
N ARG A 4 -36.56 28.41 52.81
CA ARG A 4 -36.15 27.16 52.17
C ARG A 4 -34.79 27.36 51.51
N PHE A 5 -33.75 26.70 52.04
CA PHE A 5 -32.46 26.57 51.35
C PHE A 5 -32.59 25.46 50.31
N ILE A 6 -32.59 25.84 49.03
CA ILE A 6 -32.48 24.90 47.91
C ILE A 6 -31.01 24.50 47.84
N SER A 7 -30.68 23.29 48.30
CA SER A 7 -29.36 22.71 48.13
C SER A 7 -29.22 22.27 46.68
N ALA A 8 -28.37 22.97 45.92
CA ALA A 8 -27.97 22.55 44.59
C ALA A 8 -27.11 21.29 44.73
N VAL A 9 -27.69 20.14 44.40
CA VAL A 9 -26.94 18.89 44.20
C VAL A 9 -26.08 19.11 42.95
N ALA A 10 -24.81 19.44 43.16
CA ALA A 10 -23.81 19.34 42.11
C ALA A 10 -23.69 17.85 41.75
N MET A 11 -24.38 17.42 40.70
CA MET A 11 -23.97 16.23 39.98
C MET A 11 -22.58 16.53 39.43
N VAL A 12 -21.56 16.14 40.17
CA VAL A 12 -20.27 15.83 39.59
C VAL A 12 -20.56 14.65 38.68
N ALA A 13 -20.81 14.92 37.40
CA ALA A 13 -20.68 13.92 36.38
C ALA A 13 -19.20 13.54 36.36
N SER A 14 -18.84 12.61 37.23
CA SER A 14 -17.61 11.85 37.08
C SER A 14 -17.72 11.24 35.70
N VAL A 15 -17.03 11.84 34.72
CA VAL A 15 -16.76 11.17 33.46
C VAL A 15 -15.92 9.98 33.87
N GLY A 16 -16.60 8.86 34.15
CA GLY A 16 -15.96 7.61 34.44
C GLY A 16 -15.09 7.31 33.24
N VAL A 17 -13.79 7.39 33.43
CA VAL A 17 -12.84 6.81 32.49
C VAL A 17 -13.08 5.32 32.59
N TYR A 18 -13.94 4.79 31.72
CA TYR A 18 -14.04 3.37 31.50
C TYR A 18 -12.71 2.94 30.90
N ALA A 19 -11.77 2.55 31.76
CA ALA A 19 -10.54 1.90 31.36
C ALA A 19 -10.92 0.49 30.91
N PHE A 20 -11.30 0.36 29.64
CA PHE A 20 -11.20 -0.93 28.96
C PHE A 20 -9.73 -1.32 28.97
N ALA A 21 -9.42 -2.59 29.22
CA ALA A 21 -8.06 -3.10 29.07
C ALA A 21 -7.64 -2.85 27.62
N ALA A 22 -6.86 -1.82 27.37
CA ALA A 22 -6.59 -1.41 26.01
C ALA A 22 -5.37 -2.16 25.48
N ASP A 23 -5.53 -2.69 24.28
CA ASP A 23 -4.46 -3.43 23.62
C ASP A 23 -3.26 -2.51 23.38
N GLN A 24 -2.07 -3.06 23.62
CA GLN A 24 -0.82 -2.41 23.29
C GLN A 24 -0.69 -2.34 21.76
N ALA A 25 -0.31 -1.18 21.25
CA ALA A 25 -0.02 -0.98 19.85
C ALA A 25 1.28 -0.20 19.66
N THR A 26 1.95 -0.44 18.54
CA THR A 26 3.03 0.41 18.05
C THR A 26 2.54 1.18 16.83
N PHE A 27 2.49 2.50 16.92
CA PHE A 27 2.31 3.36 15.77
C PHE A 27 3.65 3.58 15.10
N ILE A 28 3.71 3.24 13.82
CA ILE A 28 4.81 3.61 12.94
C ILE A 28 4.34 4.80 12.14
N LEU A 29 4.98 5.94 12.32
CA LEU A 29 4.63 7.18 11.64
C LEU A 29 5.21 7.21 10.22
N ASN A 30 4.71 8.12 9.39
CA ASN A 30 5.16 8.28 8.01
C ASN A 30 6.66 8.58 7.87
N ASN A 31 7.29 9.13 8.92
CA ASN A 31 8.74 9.39 8.98
C ASN A 31 9.55 8.18 9.51
N GLY A 32 8.90 7.05 9.80
CA GLY A 32 9.51 5.84 10.36
C GLY A 32 9.65 5.84 11.88
N GLU A 33 9.31 6.93 12.58
CA GLU A 33 9.28 6.97 14.05
C GLU A 33 8.30 5.93 14.60
N ARG A 34 8.70 5.22 15.65
CA ARG A 34 7.87 4.21 16.30
C ARG A 34 7.48 4.68 17.70
N ARG A 35 6.18 4.67 17.98
CA ARG A 35 5.62 5.00 19.30
C ARG A 35 4.80 3.82 19.78
N SER A 36 5.15 3.27 20.93
CA SER A 36 4.41 2.15 21.53
C SER A 36 3.61 2.63 22.74
N GLY A 37 2.45 2.05 22.94
CA GLY A 37 1.63 2.35 24.10
C GLY A 37 0.23 1.75 24.03
N GLU A 38 -0.58 2.11 25.02
CA GLU A 38 -1.97 1.65 25.15
C GLU A 38 -2.91 2.43 24.20
N LEU A 39 -3.78 1.74 23.48
CA LEU A 39 -4.83 2.40 22.68
C LEU A 39 -5.91 3.02 23.56
N THR A 40 -5.87 4.33 23.78
CA THR A 40 -6.84 4.99 24.67
C THR A 40 -8.16 5.26 23.95
N ALA A 41 -9.23 4.58 24.34
CA ALA A 41 -10.59 4.90 23.91
C ALA A 41 -11.10 6.15 24.64
N THR A 42 -11.83 7.03 23.95
CA THR A 42 -12.34 8.29 24.51
C THR A 42 -13.82 8.51 24.16
N GLY A 43 -14.49 9.32 24.97
CA GLY A 43 -15.87 9.71 24.72
C GLY A 43 -16.91 8.60 24.95
N PRO A 44 -18.20 8.90 24.73
CA PRO A 44 -19.31 7.99 25.04
C PRO A 44 -19.35 6.74 24.15
N GLU A 45 -18.78 6.82 22.94
CA GLU A 45 -18.70 5.69 21.99
C GLU A 45 -17.48 4.79 22.23
N ALA A 46 -16.63 5.14 23.21
CA ALA A 46 -15.33 4.51 23.45
C ALA A 46 -14.49 4.42 22.16
N ALA A 47 -14.47 5.49 21.35
CA ALA A 47 -13.74 5.57 20.10
C ALA A 47 -12.29 6.01 20.32
N ASN A 48 -11.35 5.41 19.58
CA ASN A 48 -9.96 5.84 19.58
C ASN A 48 -9.70 6.95 18.55
N TYR A 49 -10.30 6.82 17.36
CA TYR A 49 -10.21 7.80 16.29
C TYR A 49 -11.34 8.83 16.42
N VAL A 50 -10.98 10.07 16.77
CA VAL A 50 -11.91 11.19 16.97
C VAL A 50 -11.30 12.44 16.36
N ASN A 51 -12.09 13.19 15.57
CA ASN A 51 -11.68 14.47 14.97
C ASN A 51 -10.34 14.42 14.20
N GLY A 52 -10.11 13.36 13.42
CA GLY A 52 -8.88 13.21 12.63
C GLY A 52 -7.67 12.69 13.42
N ARG A 53 -7.84 12.26 14.67
CA ARG A 53 -6.73 11.89 15.55
C ARG A 53 -6.96 10.56 16.25
N LEU A 54 -5.91 9.77 16.34
CA LEU A 54 -5.80 8.57 17.17
C LEU A 54 -5.22 8.93 18.53
N THR A 55 -5.48 8.12 19.56
CA THR A 55 -4.93 8.33 20.90
C THR A 55 -4.13 7.12 21.37
N LEU A 56 -2.86 7.34 21.74
CA LEU A 56 -1.94 6.32 22.22
C LEU A 56 -1.35 6.77 23.56
N SER A 57 -1.60 6.04 24.65
CA SER A 57 -1.21 6.40 26.02
C SER A 57 -1.60 7.82 26.41
N GLY A 58 -2.82 8.24 26.06
CA GLY A 58 -3.32 9.60 26.25
C GLY A 58 -2.72 10.67 25.32
N GLN A 59 -1.73 10.33 24.48
CA GLN A 59 -1.15 11.25 23.51
C GLN A 59 -1.91 11.18 22.18
N SER A 60 -2.29 12.36 21.66
CA SER A 60 -3.06 12.45 20.42
C SER A 60 -2.18 12.58 19.18
N VAL A 61 -2.34 11.69 18.21
CA VAL A 61 -1.57 11.61 16.96
C VAL A 61 -2.53 11.79 15.77
N PRO A 62 -2.26 12.68 14.80
CA PRO A 62 -3.12 12.78 13.61
C PRO A 62 -3.10 11.48 12.81
N LEU A 63 -4.26 11.03 12.34
CA LEU A 63 -4.38 9.79 11.55
C LEU A 63 -3.51 9.86 10.29
N GLU A 64 -3.46 11.02 9.62
CA GLU A 64 -2.65 11.18 8.41
C GLU A 64 -1.15 11.02 8.64
N GLN A 65 -0.66 11.10 9.89
CA GLN A 65 0.75 10.91 10.23
C GLN A 65 1.11 9.44 10.50
N VAL A 66 0.12 8.57 10.68
CA VAL A 66 0.35 7.16 11.01
C VAL A 66 0.39 6.32 9.74
N ALA A 67 1.48 5.59 9.55
CA ALA A 67 1.62 4.65 8.44
C ALA A 67 1.11 3.25 8.80
N VAL A 68 1.42 2.79 10.01
CA VAL A 68 1.06 1.44 10.50
C VAL A 68 0.61 1.51 11.95
N ILE A 69 -0.42 0.75 12.29
CA ILE A 69 -0.73 0.33 13.66
C ILE A 69 -0.34 -1.15 13.77
N ASP A 70 0.63 -1.47 14.62
CA ASP A 70 1.18 -2.81 14.81
C ASP A 70 0.81 -3.37 16.19
N PHE A 71 0.15 -4.54 16.22
CA PHE A 71 -0.30 -5.24 17.44
C PHE A 71 0.59 -6.43 17.82
N THR A 72 1.79 -6.50 17.26
CA THR A 72 2.81 -7.53 17.49
C THR A 72 4.04 -7.00 18.23
N GLY A 73 4.02 -5.71 18.62
CA GLY A 73 5.13 -5.04 19.32
C GLY A 73 6.09 -4.31 18.38
N GLY A 74 5.66 -4.00 17.14
CA GLY A 74 6.46 -3.19 16.22
C GLY A 74 7.65 -3.95 15.66
N GLY A 75 7.52 -5.25 15.41
CA GLY A 75 8.53 -6.04 14.70
C GLY A 75 8.50 -5.79 13.19
N THR A 76 9.48 -6.34 12.46
CA THR A 76 9.43 -6.36 10.99
C THR A 76 8.44 -7.45 10.55
N PRO A 77 7.41 -7.14 9.73
CA PRO A 77 6.51 -8.14 9.17
C PRO A 77 7.25 -9.13 8.28
N PRO A 78 6.78 -10.39 8.15
CA PRO A 78 7.32 -11.31 7.16
C PRO A 78 7.09 -10.74 5.76
N ALA A 79 8.01 -11.01 4.83
CA ALA A 79 7.94 -10.46 3.47
C ALA A 79 6.60 -10.77 2.76
N ILE A 80 6.04 -11.96 3.01
CA ILE A 80 4.75 -12.38 2.45
C ILE A 80 3.57 -11.55 2.95
N GLU A 81 3.64 -10.96 4.15
CA GLU A 81 2.62 -10.04 4.66
C GLU A 81 2.69 -8.72 3.90
N LEU A 82 3.87 -8.12 3.79
CA LEU A 82 4.05 -6.87 3.02
C LEU A 82 3.67 -7.03 1.55
N GLN A 83 3.90 -8.20 0.95
CA GLN A 83 3.47 -8.49 -0.42
C GLN A 83 1.95 -8.45 -0.61
N ARG A 84 1.17 -8.72 0.45
CA ARG A 84 -0.30 -8.69 0.41
C ARG A 84 -0.87 -7.30 0.70
N VAL A 85 -0.05 -6.38 1.18
CA VAL A 85 -0.42 -4.98 1.42
C VAL A 85 -0.18 -4.18 0.14
N PRO A 86 -1.12 -3.32 -0.29
CA PRO A 86 -0.93 -2.47 -1.46
C PRO A 86 0.43 -1.76 -1.43
N PRO A 87 1.24 -1.81 -2.49
CA PRO A 87 2.58 -1.22 -2.45
C PRO A 87 2.57 0.31 -2.46
N THR A 88 1.49 0.92 -2.93
CA THR A 88 1.32 2.37 -3.06
C THR A 88 -0.14 2.77 -2.88
N GLY A 89 -0.39 3.70 -1.97
CA GLY A 89 -1.74 4.21 -1.71
C GLY A 89 -2.69 3.15 -1.15
N GLY A 90 -3.77 3.60 -0.54
CA GLY A 90 -4.75 2.72 0.09
C GLY A 90 -4.33 2.18 1.45
N GLN A 91 -5.24 1.40 2.02
CA GLN A 91 -5.11 0.84 3.36
C GLN A 91 -5.35 -0.66 3.31
N ALA A 92 -4.78 -1.38 4.26
CA ALA A 92 -5.04 -2.80 4.43
C ALA A 92 -5.04 -3.19 5.91
N VAL A 93 -5.85 -4.17 6.25
CA VAL A 93 -5.75 -4.90 7.52
C VAL A 93 -5.13 -6.27 7.25
N VAL A 94 -4.24 -6.70 8.14
CA VAL A 94 -3.70 -8.05 8.15
C VAL A 94 -4.12 -8.73 9.44
N LEU A 95 -4.73 -9.90 9.31
CA LEU A 95 -5.18 -10.73 10.42
C LEU A 95 -4.10 -11.72 10.87
N ARG A 96 -4.19 -12.23 12.09
CA ARG A 96 -3.27 -13.24 12.65
C ARG A 96 -3.36 -14.58 11.92
N SER A 97 -4.46 -14.83 11.21
CA SER A 97 -4.60 -15.93 10.26
C SER A 97 -3.73 -15.79 9.01
N GLY A 98 -3.11 -14.62 8.79
CA GLY A 98 -2.33 -14.28 7.60
C GLY A 98 -3.18 -13.76 6.44
N HIS A 99 -4.51 -13.73 6.57
CA HIS A 99 -5.37 -13.06 5.61
C HIS A 99 -5.12 -11.55 5.64
N ALA A 100 -5.06 -10.95 4.45
CA ALA A 100 -4.94 -9.51 4.29
C ALA A 100 -6.12 -9.02 3.44
N GLU A 101 -6.66 -7.88 3.83
CA GLU A 101 -7.81 -7.28 3.17
C GLU A 101 -7.55 -5.79 2.97
N GLY A 102 -7.76 -5.29 1.75
CA GLY A 102 -7.78 -3.86 1.49
C GLY A 102 -9.12 -3.22 1.90
N GLY A 103 -9.15 -1.90 1.97
CA GLY A 103 -10.35 -1.17 2.39
C GLY A 103 -9.96 0.14 3.05
N LYS A 104 -10.77 0.57 4.01
CA LYS A 104 -10.61 1.84 4.72
C LYS A 104 -10.83 1.65 6.22
N PHE A 105 -9.88 2.16 6.98
CA PHE A 105 -9.98 2.28 8.43
C PHE A 105 -11.12 3.22 8.81
N VAL A 106 -11.99 2.73 9.70
CA VAL A 106 -13.10 3.51 10.25
C VAL A 106 -12.77 3.95 11.66
N ASN A 107 -12.51 3.01 12.58
CA ASN A 107 -12.18 3.31 13.98
C ASN A 107 -11.62 2.09 14.72
N ILE A 108 -11.11 2.30 15.92
CA ILE A 108 -10.99 1.27 16.96
C ILE A 108 -11.93 1.67 18.09
N VAL A 109 -12.88 0.82 18.42
CA VAL A 109 -13.88 1.08 19.47
C VAL A 109 -13.69 0.15 20.64
N ARG A 110 -14.02 0.63 21.83
CA ARG A 110 -13.94 -0.09 23.13
C ARG A 110 -12.55 -0.61 23.47
N GLY A 111 -11.52 -0.19 22.73
CA GLY A 111 -10.13 -0.61 22.92
C GLY A 111 -9.80 -2.01 22.41
N ASP A 112 -10.77 -2.75 21.86
CA ASP A 112 -10.61 -4.17 21.51
C ASP A 112 -11.19 -4.56 20.14
N THR A 113 -11.83 -3.64 19.42
CA THR A 113 -12.53 -3.95 18.16
C THR A 113 -12.16 -2.93 17.06
N LEU A 114 -11.63 -3.43 15.95
CA LEU A 114 -11.42 -2.66 14.71
C LEU A 114 -12.72 -2.58 13.90
N MET A 115 -13.11 -1.36 13.55
CA MET A 115 -14.11 -1.06 12.51
C MET A 115 -13.38 -0.83 11.18
N TRP A 116 -13.74 -1.60 10.16
CA TRP A 116 -13.16 -1.56 8.83
C TRP A 116 -14.26 -1.39 7.78
N GLU A 117 -14.01 -0.64 6.72
CA GLU A 117 -14.90 -0.55 5.56
C GLU A 117 -14.23 -1.29 4.40
N ASP A 118 -14.87 -2.35 3.89
CA ASP A 118 -14.33 -3.13 2.78
C ASP A 118 -14.48 -2.40 1.43
N HIS A 119 -14.00 -3.01 0.34
CA HIS A 119 -14.08 -2.42 -1.00
C HIS A 119 -15.50 -2.24 -1.54
N ASN A 120 -16.49 -2.91 -0.93
CA ASN A 120 -17.91 -2.77 -1.27
C ASN A 120 -18.59 -1.70 -0.41
N GLY A 121 -17.83 -0.99 0.44
CA GLY A 121 -18.35 0.00 1.38
C GLY A 121 -19.09 -0.61 2.56
N GLN A 122 -18.96 -1.91 2.81
CA GLN A 122 -19.59 -2.56 3.96
C GLN A 122 -18.69 -2.47 5.19
N GLN A 123 -19.30 -2.15 6.33
CA GLN A 123 -18.57 -2.13 7.60
C GLN A 123 -18.39 -3.55 8.16
N GLN A 124 -17.13 -3.93 8.33
CA GLN A 124 -16.68 -5.15 8.99
C GLN A 124 -16.18 -4.85 10.40
N GLN A 125 -16.32 -5.83 11.28
CA GLN A 125 -15.83 -5.76 12.65
C GLN A 125 -14.82 -6.88 12.90
N TYR A 126 -13.61 -6.51 13.32
CA TYR A 126 -12.55 -7.45 13.66
C TYR A 126 -12.15 -7.28 15.12
N PRO A 127 -12.17 -8.35 15.94
CA PRO A 127 -11.51 -8.32 17.25
C PRO A 127 -10.02 -7.97 17.08
N LEU A 128 -9.49 -7.03 17.86
CA LEU A 128 -8.07 -6.64 17.76
C LEU A 128 -7.12 -7.79 18.07
N ARG A 129 -7.54 -8.73 18.92
CA ARG A 129 -6.84 -10.01 19.16
C ARG A 129 -6.66 -10.86 17.89
N ASP A 130 -7.40 -10.60 16.82
CA ASP A 130 -7.27 -11.27 15.52
C ASP A 130 -6.54 -10.41 14.49
N VAL A 131 -6.25 -9.14 14.77
CA VAL A 131 -5.55 -8.20 13.88
C VAL A 131 -4.05 -8.15 14.18
N THR A 132 -3.22 -8.49 13.20
CA THR A 132 -1.75 -8.38 13.28
C THR A 132 -1.31 -6.92 13.09
N ARG A 133 -1.75 -6.29 12.00
CA ARG A 133 -1.38 -4.92 11.61
C ARG A 133 -2.49 -4.24 10.82
N ILE A 134 -2.54 -2.92 10.92
CA ILE A 134 -3.33 -2.04 10.06
C ILE A 134 -2.36 -1.12 9.34
N TYR A 135 -2.39 -1.14 8.02
CA TYR A 135 -1.60 -0.30 7.12
C TYR A 135 -2.48 0.89 6.71
N LEU A 136 -2.27 2.05 7.31
CA LEU A 136 -3.04 3.28 7.07
C LEU A 136 -2.45 4.13 5.95
N ASN A 137 -1.13 4.05 5.77
CA ASN A 137 -0.41 4.58 4.62
C ASN A 137 0.54 3.50 4.13
N SER A 138 0.06 2.71 3.19
CA SER A 138 0.77 1.54 2.68
C SER A 138 2.14 1.90 2.08
N THR A 139 2.24 3.02 1.36
CA THR A 139 3.49 3.54 0.81
C THR A 139 4.55 3.76 1.90
N ASN A 140 4.19 4.52 2.94
CA ASN A 140 5.12 4.83 4.02
C ASN A 140 5.40 3.62 4.92
N ALA A 141 4.45 2.71 5.04
CA ALA A 141 4.66 1.43 5.72
C ALA A 141 5.72 0.58 5.01
N HIS A 142 5.62 0.45 3.69
CA HIS A 142 6.62 -0.25 2.87
C HIS A 142 8.00 0.42 3.00
N ALA A 143 8.07 1.75 3.01
CA ALA A 143 9.31 2.47 3.24
C ALA A 143 9.90 2.19 4.63
N ALA A 144 9.06 2.25 5.68
CA ALA A 144 9.47 2.05 7.07
C ALA A 144 9.98 0.63 7.37
N TYR A 145 9.59 -0.37 6.58
CA TYR A 145 10.02 -1.76 6.74
C TYR A 145 11.11 -2.22 5.75
N ARG A 146 11.42 -1.44 4.71
CA ARG A 146 12.52 -1.73 3.77
C ARG A 146 13.88 -1.25 4.26
N ALA A 147 13.93 -0.29 5.18
CA ALA A 147 15.18 0.18 5.76
C ALA A 147 15.81 -0.91 6.65
N PRO A 148 17.05 -1.37 6.39
CA PRO A 148 17.72 -2.32 7.26
C PRO A 148 18.20 -1.61 8.55
N GLY A 149 17.59 -1.94 9.69
CA GLY A 149 18.00 -1.53 11.05
C GLY A 149 17.54 -0.13 11.46
N GLY A 150 16.79 0.01 12.57
CA GLY A 150 16.44 1.32 13.15
C GLY A 150 17.55 1.95 14.00
N PRO A 151 17.32 3.05 14.75
CA PRO A 151 16.62 4.32 14.44
C PRO A 151 17.59 5.51 14.18
N ALA A 152 17.01 6.70 13.92
CA ALA A 152 17.58 8.06 13.76
C ALA A 152 18.03 8.44 12.32
N ILE A 153 17.84 9.67 11.78
CA ILE A 153 17.97 11.00 12.40
C ILE A 153 17.14 12.04 11.61
N SER A 154 16.70 13.10 12.30
CA SER A 154 16.08 14.33 11.79
C SER A 154 16.65 14.88 10.48
N ALA A 155 15.75 15.29 9.58
CA ALA A 155 15.92 16.51 8.79
C ALA A 155 14.55 17.06 8.36
N ALA A 156 14.19 18.23 8.88
CA ALA A 156 13.23 19.13 8.27
C ALA A 156 14.00 20.41 7.85
N PRO A 157 13.45 21.27 6.99
CA PRO A 157 12.92 20.99 5.67
C PRO A 157 13.74 21.77 4.61
N THR A 158 13.84 21.28 3.38
CA THR A 158 14.10 22.18 2.25
C THR A 158 13.37 21.66 1.03
N ALA A 159 12.35 22.42 0.62
CA ALA A 159 11.75 22.29 -0.69
C ALA A 159 12.70 22.85 -1.74
N ALA A 160 13.07 22.05 -2.74
CA ALA A 160 13.38 22.46 -4.10
C ALA A 160 13.43 21.19 -4.96
N GLY A 161 12.58 21.13 -5.99
CA GLY A 161 12.41 19.92 -6.79
C GLY A 161 13.68 19.53 -7.55
N THR A 162 13.92 18.22 -7.63
CA THR A 162 14.47 17.56 -8.81
C THR A 162 13.87 16.16 -8.88
N SER A 163 13.31 15.84 -10.04
CA SER A 163 12.96 14.49 -10.47
C SER A 163 14.18 13.59 -10.30
N GLY A 164 14.14 12.68 -9.32
CA GLY A 164 15.31 11.90 -8.91
C GLY A 164 14.93 10.48 -8.50
N GLN A 165 14.77 9.63 -9.52
CA GLN A 165 15.05 8.20 -9.53
C GLN A 165 14.72 7.39 -8.25
N ASN A 166 13.55 6.74 -8.25
CA ASN A 166 13.41 5.48 -7.53
C ASN A 166 14.48 4.55 -8.08
N GLN A 167 15.52 4.30 -7.30
CA GLN A 167 16.42 3.21 -7.58
C GLN A 167 15.56 1.94 -7.50
N ALA A 168 15.38 1.29 -8.64
CA ALA A 168 14.66 0.03 -8.73
C ALA A 168 15.24 -0.95 -7.68
N PRO A 169 14.43 -1.84 -7.08
CA PRO A 169 14.94 -2.89 -6.20
C PRO A 169 16.19 -3.50 -6.83
N GLN A 170 17.25 -3.83 -6.07
CA GLN A 170 18.46 -4.45 -6.63
C GLN A 170 18.07 -5.59 -7.59
N GLY A 171 18.34 -5.43 -8.90
CA GLY A 171 17.99 -6.39 -9.95
C GLY A 171 16.66 -6.16 -10.69
N ALA A 172 15.87 -5.14 -10.33
CA ALA A 172 14.66 -4.76 -11.07
C ALA A 172 14.99 -3.87 -12.28
N ILE A 173 14.36 -4.17 -13.41
CA ILE A 173 14.49 -3.44 -14.67
C ILE A 173 13.38 -2.39 -14.75
N GLN A 174 13.75 -1.14 -15.02
CA GLN A 174 12.77 -0.09 -15.30
C GLN A 174 12.32 -0.17 -16.76
N VAL A 175 11.03 -0.39 -16.98
CA VAL A 175 10.38 -0.38 -18.28
C VAL A 175 9.71 0.98 -18.43
N GLN A 176 10.37 1.91 -19.11
CA GLN A 176 9.82 3.25 -19.32
C GLN A 176 8.69 3.21 -20.36
N ALA A 177 7.58 3.88 -20.06
CA ALA A 177 6.38 3.86 -20.91
C ALA A 177 6.58 4.53 -22.26
N ASN A 178 7.57 5.44 -22.35
CA ASN A 178 7.95 6.17 -23.55
C ASN A 178 9.10 5.53 -24.34
N VAL A 179 9.51 4.31 -23.97
CA VAL A 179 10.52 3.53 -24.69
C VAL A 179 9.81 2.35 -25.37
N PRO A 180 9.98 2.15 -26.68
CA PRO A 180 9.23 1.11 -27.40
C PRO A 180 9.51 -0.29 -26.85
N TRP A 181 10.78 -0.59 -26.59
CA TRP A 181 11.22 -1.85 -25.99
C TRP A 181 12.46 -1.62 -25.13
N THR A 182 12.37 -1.94 -23.86
CA THR A 182 13.46 -1.94 -22.89
C THR A 182 14.22 -3.25 -22.97
N ASP A 183 15.53 -3.18 -23.23
CA ASP A 183 16.42 -4.33 -23.20
C ASP A 183 16.74 -4.74 -21.76
N THR A 184 16.34 -5.96 -21.38
CA THR A 184 16.54 -6.50 -20.03
C THR A 184 17.97 -6.96 -19.76
N ARG A 185 18.79 -7.13 -20.81
CA ARG A 185 20.07 -7.85 -20.78
C ARG A 185 20.00 -9.35 -20.43
N ILE A 186 18.80 -9.90 -20.29
CA ILE A 186 18.59 -11.32 -20.04
C ILE A 186 18.43 -12.07 -21.37
N THR A 187 19.15 -13.18 -21.52
CA THR A 187 18.99 -14.11 -22.64
C THR A 187 18.24 -15.34 -22.16
N VAL A 188 17.18 -15.70 -22.88
CA VAL A 188 16.34 -16.87 -22.60
C VAL A 188 16.45 -17.88 -23.76
N LYS A 189 16.08 -19.12 -23.48
CA LYS A 189 15.87 -20.18 -24.47
C LYS A 189 14.38 -20.45 -24.60
N SER A 190 13.96 -20.87 -25.79
CA SER A 190 12.58 -21.34 -26.00
C SER A 190 12.25 -22.44 -24.99
N GLY A 191 11.11 -22.29 -24.32
CA GLY A 191 10.66 -23.21 -23.28
C GLY A 191 11.13 -22.91 -21.87
N ASP A 192 12.05 -21.97 -21.66
CA ASP A 192 12.38 -21.49 -20.31
C ASP A 192 11.10 -21.00 -19.60
N MET A 193 10.98 -21.25 -18.30
CA MET A 193 9.91 -20.70 -17.47
C MET A 193 10.45 -19.46 -16.76
N VAL A 194 9.85 -18.30 -17.06
CA VAL A 194 10.31 -17.01 -16.53
C VAL A 194 9.15 -16.31 -15.83
N SER A 195 9.33 -15.99 -14.56
CA SER A 195 8.37 -15.21 -13.78
C SER A 195 8.73 -13.73 -13.82
N PHE A 196 7.70 -12.89 -13.87
CA PHE A 196 7.81 -11.44 -13.87
C PHE A 196 7.05 -10.89 -12.67
N GLN A 197 7.69 -10.04 -11.90
CA GLN A 197 7.02 -9.29 -10.84
C GLN A 197 7.09 -7.82 -11.20
N ALA A 198 5.96 -7.29 -11.65
CA ALA A 198 5.85 -5.93 -12.14
C ALA A 198 5.10 -5.05 -11.14
N THR A 199 5.63 -3.86 -10.90
CA THR A 199 4.97 -2.81 -10.12
C THR A 199 5.15 -1.46 -10.81
N GLY A 200 4.48 -0.43 -10.33
CA GLY A 200 4.55 0.92 -10.89
C GLY A 200 3.27 1.31 -11.63
N GLN A 201 3.27 2.55 -12.12
CA GLN A 201 2.19 3.12 -12.89
C GLN A 201 2.77 3.94 -14.04
N ILE A 202 1.99 4.02 -15.10
CA ILE A 202 2.28 4.82 -16.27
C ILE A 202 1.06 5.68 -16.62
N ASN A 203 1.30 6.75 -17.36
CA ASN A 203 0.27 7.36 -18.19
C ASN A 203 0.52 6.92 -19.63
N PHE A 204 -0.52 6.40 -20.29
CA PHE A 204 -0.50 6.00 -21.70
C PHE A 204 -1.08 7.11 -22.61
N GLY A 205 -0.97 8.35 -22.16
CA GLY A 205 -1.51 9.54 -22.79
C GLY A 205 -1.61 10.71 -21.81
N GLN A 206 -2.09 11.86 -22.27
CA GLN A 206 -2.12 13.12 -21.50
C GLN A 206 -3.48 13.45 -20.87
N SER A 207 -4.53 12.68 -21.18
CA SER A 207 -5.89 12.95 -20.70
C SER A 207 -6.13 12.33 -19.32
N PRO A 208 -6.98 12.94 -18.46
CA PRO A 208 -7.43 12.33 -17.22
C PRO A 208 -7.99 10.93 -17.46
N GLY A 209 -7.63 9.98 -16.59
CA GLY A 209 -8.07 8.59 -16.70
C GLY A 209 -7.20 7.71 -17.60
N GLN A 210 -6.18 8.25 -18.30
CA GLN A 210 -5.21 7.47 -19.09
C GLN A 210 -4.05 6.93 -18.24
N GLN A 211 -4.36 6.41 -17.05
CA GLN A 211 -3.40 5.78 -16.15
C GLN A 211 -3.54 4.26 -16.23
N ALA A 212 -2.42 3.56 -16.11
CA ALA A 212 -2.38 2.10 -16.12
C ALA A 212 -1.35 1.56 -15.11
N GLY A 213 -1.76 0.51 -14.38
CA GLY A 213 -0.83 -0.43 -13.75
C GLY A 213 -0.35 -1.49 -14.74
N PRO A 214 0.45 -2.48 -14.32
CA PRO A 214 0.98 -3.50 -15.22
C PRO A 214 -0.10 -4.31 -15.97
N ASP A 215 -1.31 -4.47 -15.41
CA ASP A 215 -2.45 -5.13 -16.09
C ASP A 215 -3.18 -4.25 -17.11
N GLY A 216 -2.71 -3.02 -17.29
CA GLY A 216 -3.30 -2.04 -18.18
C GLY A 216 -4.56 -1.39 -17.61
N ASN A 217 -5.17 -0.53 -18.42
CA ASN A 217 -6.42 0.15 -18.12
C ASN A 217 -7.60 -0.56 -18.82
N PRO A 218 -8.55 -1.16 -18.08
CA PRO A 218 -9.64 -1.93 -18.66
C PRO A 218 -10.69 -1.08 -19.40
N ALA A 219 -10.63 0.25 -19.28
CA ALA A 219 -11.52 1.14 -20.03
C ALA A 219 -10.95 1.53 -21.41
N ALA A 220 -9.73 1.07 -21.76
CA ALA A 220 -9.04 1.48 -22.98
C ALA A 220 -8.48 0.28 -23.75
N HIS A 221 -8.85 0.19 -25.03
CA HIS A 221 -8.44 -0.86 -25.97
C HIS A 221 -8.30 -0.29 -27.37
N SER A 222 -7.42 -0.89 -28.19
CA SER A 222 -7.23 -0.49 -29.58
C SER A 222 -6.79 -1.68 -30.44
N PRO A 223 -7.33 -1.84 -31.66
CA PRO A 223 -6.88 -2.87 -32.61
C PRO A 223 -5.46 -2.63 -33.12
N ASN A 224 -4.91 -1.42 -32.92
CA ASN A 224 -3.59 -1.03 -33.40
C ASN A 224 -2.48 -1.23 -32.35
N TYR A 225 -2.83 -1.69 -31.15
CA TYR A 225 -1.84 -1.96 -30.10
C TYR A 225 -0.99 -3.19 -30.43
N PRO A 226 0.25 -3.28 -29.87
CA PRO A 226 1.13 -4.44 -30.08
C PRO A 226 0.45 -5.79 -29.81
N ILE A 227 -0.43 -5.84 -28.80
CA ILE A 227 -1.33 -6.97 -28.54
C ILE A 227 -2.77 -6.42 -28.44
N PRO A 228 -3.56 -6.51 -29.52
CA PRO A 228 -4.92 -5.95 -29.57
C PRO A 228 -5.88 -6.49 -28.51
N ALA A 229 -5.66 -7.72 -28.05
CA ALA A 229 -6.50 -8.39 -27.07
C ALA A 229 -6.27 -7.91 -25.62
N LEU A 230 -5.24 -7.10 -25.36
CA LEU A 230 -4.92 -6.62 -24.01
C LEU A 230 -5.37 -5.17 -23.81
N ASN A 231 -5.51 -4.79 -22.55
CA ASN A 231 -5.79 -3.42 -22.12
C ASN A 231 -4.66 -2.47 -22.57
N ALA A 232 -4.99 -1.19 -22.77
CA ALA A 232 -4.00 -0.14 -22.98
C ALA A 232 -3.03 -0.09 -21.79
N GLY A 233 -1.75 0.09 -22.05
CA GLY A 233 -0.76 0.26 -20.98
C GLY A 233 -0.29 -1.05 -20.31
N THR A 234 -0.82 -2.21 -20.71
CA THR A 234 -0.42 -3.51 -20.15
C THR A 234 1.09 -3.76 -20.34
N LEU A 235 1.78 -4.28 -19.33
CA LEU A 235 3.15 -4.75 -19.47
C LEU A 235 3.21 -5.97 -20.40
N ILE A 236 4.04 -5.88 -21.43
CA ILE A 236 4.24 -6.92 -22.43
C ILE A 236 5.72 -7.26 -22.59
N GLY A 237 6.01 -8.45 -23.11
CA GLY A 237 7.36 -8.91 -23.40
C GLY A 237 7.50 -9.43 -24.84
N LYS A 238 8.72 -9.48 -25.35
CA LYS A 238 9.07 -10.23 -26.56
C LYS A 238 10.50 -10.77 -26.46
N VAL A 239 10.80 -11.80 -27.25
CA VAL A 239 12.15 -12.37 -27.33
C VAL A 239 12.71 -12.17 -28.74
N GLY A 240 13.71 -11.30 -28.87
CA GLY A 240 14.27 -10.91 -30.16
C GLY A 240 13.21 -10.32 -31.10
N SER A 241 12.95 -11.02 -32.21
CA SER A 241 11.95 -10.68 -33.23
C SER A 241 10.64 -11.48 -33.11
N SER A 242 10.41 -12.19 -31.99
CA SER A 242 9.16 -12.91 -31.78
C SER A 242 7.94 -11.96 -31.72
N ALA A 243 6.75 -12.52 -31.91
CA ALA A 243 5.53 -11.86 -31.50
C ALA A 243 5.58 -11.51 -29.99
N PRO A 244 4.97 -10.39 -29.57
CA PRO A 244 4.89 -10.02 -28.17
C PRO A 244 3.89 -10.89 -27.40
N PHE A 245 4.08 -11.00 -26.09
CA PHE A 245 3.21 -11.72 -25.16
C PHE A 245 2.83 -10.84 -23.96
N GLY A 246 1.66 -11.09 -23.38
CA GLY A 246 1.19 -10.40 -22.18
C GLY A 246 1.90 -10.86 -20.91
N ILE A 247 2.18 -9.93 -20.01
CA ILE A 247 2.79 -10.21 -18.70
C ILE A 247 1.86 -9.78 -17.58
N GLY A 248 1.50 -8.49 -17.51
CA GLY A 248 0.64 -7.99 -16.43
C GLY A 248 1.28 -8.11 -15.04
N THR A 249 0.45 -8.29 -14.02
CA THR A 249 0.83 -8.66 -12.65
C THR A 249 0.86 -10.18 -12.44
N ASN A 250 0.75 -10.97 -13.52
CA ASN A 250 0.70 -12.42 -13.43
C ASN A 250 1.97 -12.99 -12.76
N SER A 251 1.77 -13.71 -11.66
CA SER A 251 2.86 -14.33 -10.90
C SER A 251 3.24 -15.72 -11.41
N ALA A 252 2.42 -16.33 -12.28
CA ALA A 252 2.75 -17.60 -12.89
C ALA A 252 3.91 -17.44 -13.89
N PRO A 253 4.92 -18.34 -13.88
CA PRO A 253 6.00 -18.28 -14.86
C PRO A 253 5.46 -18.45 -16.29
N VAL A 254 5.90 -17.55 -17.18
CA VAL A 254 5.58 -17.58 -18.60
C VAL A 254 6.59 -18.47 -19.31
N ARG A 255 6.10 -19.39 -20.14
CA ARG A 255 6.94 -20.19 -21.03
C ARG A 255 7.45 -19.34 -22.17
N MET A 256 8.77 -19.18 -22.29
CA MET A 256 9.38 -18.33 -23.30
C MET A 256 9.14 -18.88 -24.72
N PRO A 257 8.60 -18.07 -25.65
CA PRO A 257 8.19 -18.56 -26.97
C PRO A 257 9.39 -18.80 -27.91
N ALA A 258 10.51 -18.12 -27.68
CA ALA A 258 11.69 -18.20 -28.52
C ALA A 258 12.99 -18.10 -27.70
N SER A 259 14.12 -18.36 -28.34
CA SER A 259 15.45 -18.13 -27.77
C SER A 259 15.98 -16.76 -28.19
N GLY A 260 16.62 -16.03 -27.29
CA GLY A 260 17.21 -14.72 -27.59
C GLY A 260 17.10 -13.72 -26.45
N ARG A 261 17.24 -12.43 -26.79
CA ARG A 261 17.17 -11.34 -25.82
C ARG A 261 15.74 -11.03 -25.44
N LEU A 262 15.45 -11.08 -24.15
CA LEU A 262 14.16 -10.69 -23.59
C LEU A 262 14.07 -9.16 -23.54
N MET A 263 13.00 -8.61 -24.10
CA MET A 263 12.70 -7.19 -24.09
C MET A 263 11.31 -6.96 -23.48
N LEU A 264 11.13 -5.85 -22.78
CA LEU A 264 9.87 -5.48 -22.13
C LEU A 264 9.35 -4.15 -22.68
N GLY A 265 8.04 -3.99 -22.73
CA GLY A 265 7.39 -2.79 -23.26
C GLY A 265 5.99 -2.60 -22.70
N VAL A 266 5.32 -1.56 -23.19
CA VAL A 266 3.95 -1.22 -22.83
C VAL A 266 3.05 -1.49 -24.03
N ASN A 267 1.85 -2.01 -23.77
CA ASN A 267 0.84 -2.23 -24.81
C ASN A 267 0.20 -0.90 -25.25
N ASP A 268 0.93 -0.17 -26.08
CA ASP A 268 0.52 1.10 -26.67
C ASP A 268 1.29 1.34 -27.99
N ASN A 269 0.68 2.05 -28.94
CA ASN A 269 1.24 2.33 -30.25
C ASN A 269 1.73 3.78 -30.43
N GLU A 270 1.27 4.70 -29.59
CA GLU A 270 1.84 6.05 -29.46
C GLU A 270 2.53 6.14 -28.11
N ILE A 271 3.86 6.22 -28.10
CA ILE A 271 4.64 6.17 -26.86
C ILE A 271 5.21 7.54 -26.48
N LYS A 272 5.13 8.53 -27.37
CA LYS A 272 5.76 9.84 -27.14
C LYS A 272 5.01 10.67 -26.12
N ASP A 273 3.72 10.43 -25.97
CA ASP A 273 2.84 11.04 -24.96
C ASP A 273 2.76 10.20 -23.68
N ASN A 274 3.52 9.11 -23.59
CA ASN A 274 3.56 8.26 -22.41
C ASN A 274 4.54 8.80 -21.37
N SER A 275 4.23 8.55 -20.10
CA SER A 275 5.10 8.90 -18.98
C SER A 275 5.02 7.89 -17.85
N GLY A 276 6.01 7.91 -16.96
CA GLY A 276 6.14 6.90 -15.91
C GLY A 276 6.85 5.63 -16.39
N TYR A 277 6.89 4.62 -15.52
CA TYR A 277 7.56 3.36 -15.79
C TYR A 277 7.02 2.24 -14.89
N PHE A 278 7.20 1.01 -15.34
CA PHE A 278 7.10 -0.16 -14.47
C PHE A 278 8.48 -0.57 -13.95
N SER A 279 8.53 -1.10 -12.73
CA SER A 279 9.70 -1.80 -12.19
C SER A 279 9.44 -3.29 -12.22
N VAL A 280 10.28 -4.04 -12.93
CA VAL A 280 10.06 -5.46 -13.21
C VAL A 280 11.23 -6.29 -12.70
N VAL A 281 10.99 -7.17 -11.75
CA VAL A 281 11.94 -8.22 -11.35
C VAL A 281 11.69 -9.44 -12.22
N ILE A 282 12.75 -9.98 -12.80
CA ILE A 282 12.69 -11.13 -13.70
C ILE A 282 13.45 -12.28 -13.05
N THR A 283 12.79 -13.43 -12.90
CA THR A 283 13.42 -14.66 -12.37
C THR A 283 13.22 -15.79 -13.36
N LYS A 284 14.31 -16.43 -13.76
CA LYS A 284 14.28 -17.66 -14.55
C LYS A 284 14.26 -18.85 -13.59
N GLN A 285 13.37 -19.80 -13.84
CA GLN A 285 13.29 -21.07 -13.10
C GLN A 285 14.22 -22.14 -13.67
#